data_AF-A0A6A4GCT7-F1
#
_entry.id   AF-A0A6A4GCT7-F1
#
_cell.length_a   1.000
_cell.length_b   1.000
_cell.length_c   1.000
_cell.angle_alpha   90.00
_cell.angle_beta   90.00
_cell.angle_gamma   90.00
#
_symmetry.space_group_name_H-M   'P 1'
#
loop_
_entity.id
_entity.type
_entity.pdbx_description
1 polymer ?
#
loop_
_entity_poly.entity_id
_entity_poly.type
_entity_poly.pdbx_seq_one_letter_code
_entity_poly.pdbx_strand_id
1 'polypeptide(L)'
;MASEEKSLESLHGLPPPGLTSITLANAKVPELNAWAKIANEGFSQRKRPIKISVKKSELQIALAEFFQISLTETPTAPVERPITVNEDILERQWDDLASIAEEWNLAEQNGLPFLVLKHGPDVNFPISDSLGVTLRRLSECYHAQAAALRIHPRGALTQAELLAVTEVTVTTWVKGAEDGDFNSLSAVNALHEALYSSKISYDSSTPTPGLTAVLLALASTSASAPSMPGVATTATSLIDSDTTPQSVLAVSSTVSKSVPTIAASLTPAAQYTAAPNIYEKFQANSSTSTSLANIPPTLQPGKTLLGACSLEIQALDNLSSHNGLREAIVQVESGFVATFREKYGPPIGERTGAKDPDIWAKVRNAVSRRERVHKILVDDFHGNQETFFKFFTVDDTQLKTSKGGKPRMPRLVAFRQVCEAISKCKKDVDEERDKSEYIERGEFSMELWATRWGERNDWEVWRELGKERYTK
;
A
#
# COMPACT_ATOMS: atom_id res chain seq x y z
N MET A 1 32.55 40.19 -52.82
CA MET A 1 32.00 39.13 -51.95
C MET A 1 33.08 38.62 -50.98
N ALA A 2 33.77 39.50 -50.25
CA ALA A 2 34.86 39.13 -49.35
C ALA A 2 34.78 39.90 -48.01
N SER A 3 33.56 40.21 -47.55
CA SER A 3 33.36 41.04 -46.35
C SER A 3 32.37 40.44 -45.34
N GLU A 4 31.95 39.19 -45.52
CA GLU A 4 31.00 38.50 -44.61
C GLU A 4 31.66 37.45 -43.69
N GLU A 5 32.97 37.17 -43.84
CA GLU A 5 33.66 36.21 -42.96
C GLU A 5 34.14 36.83 -41.63
N LYS A 6 34.15 38.15 -41.48
CA LYS A 6 34.75 38.81 -40.30
C LYS A 6 33.81 38.97 -39.09
N SER A 7 32.59 38.42 -39.12
CA SER A 7 31.62 38.50 -38.02
C SER A 7 31.28 37.17 -37.35
N LEU A 8 31.86 36.04 -37.78
CA LEU A 8 31.62 34.73 -37.15
C LEU A 8 32.54 34.44 -35.95
N GLU A 9 33.68 35.11 -35.83
CA GLU A 9 34.61 34.90 -34.70
C GLU A 9 34.10 35.49 -33.37
N SER A 10 33.09 36.37 -33.40
CA SER A 10 32.54 36.99 -32.18
C SER A 10 31.37 36.21 -31.56
N LEU A 11 31.00 35.04 -32.10
CA LEU A 11 29.83 34.26 -31.66
C LEU A 11 30.18 33.06 -30.77
N HIS A 12 31.43 32.94 -30.33
CA HIS A 12 31.78 32.05 -29.23
C HIS A 12 31.22 32.64 -27.93
N GLY A 13 30.03 32.20 -27.56
CA GLY A 13 29.40 32.57 -26.29
C GLY A 13 30.34 32.26 -25.13
N LEU A 14 30.45 33.20 -24.19
CA LEU A 14 31.23 32.98 -22.97
C LEU A 14 30.79 31.68 -22.29
N PRO A 15 31.73 30.86 -21.79
CA PRO A 15 31.37 29.62 -21.11
C PRO A 15 30.46 29.94 -19.91
N PRO A 16 29.46 29.10 -19.62
CA PRO A 16 28.64 29.24 -18.43
C PRO A 16 29.51 29.40 -17.17
N PRO A 17 29.14 30.28 -16.23
CA PRO A 17 29.94 30.52 -15.03
C PRO A 17 30.16 29.21 -14.25
N GLY A 18 31.42 28.90 -13.97
CA GLY A 18 31.84 27.67 -13.29
C GLY A 18 32.17 26.49 -14.21
N LEU A 19 31.99 26.61 -15.54
CA LEU A 19 32.40 25.56 -16.48
C LEU A 19 33.94 25.56 -16.66
N THR A 20 34.59 24.66 -15.94
CA THR A 20 36.03 24.34 -16.03
C THR A 20 36.25 22.94 -16.63
N SER A 21 37.49 22.64 -17.05
CA SER A 21 37.86 21.30 -17.57
C SER A 21 37.47 20.16 -16.61
N ILE A 22 37.66 20.38 -15.30
CA ILE A 22 37.30 19.42 -14.24
C ILE A 22 35.79 19.21 -14.16
N THR A 23 35.01 20.30 -14.16
CA THR A 23 33.54 20.19 -14.13
C THR A 23 32.99 19.51 -15.37
N LEU A 24 33.58 19.78 -16.55
CA LEU A 24 33.18 19.16 -17.81
C LEU A 24 33.49 17.66 -17.83
N ALA A 25 34.64 17.24 -17.30
CA ALA A 25 35.04 15.83 -17.20
C ALA A 25 34.12 15.03 -16.25
N ASN A 26 33.72 15.64 -15.13
CA ASN A 26 32.91 14.99 -14.09
C ASN A 26 31.39 15.07 -14.32
N ALA A 27 30.92 15.98 -15.19
CA ALA A 27 29.50 16.22 -15.41
C ALA A 27 28.69 14.97 -15.80
N LYS A 28 27.44 14.91 -15.34
CA LYS A 28 26.47 13.88 -15.73
C LYS A 28 25.83 14.23 -17.08
N VAL A 29 25.29 13.22 -17.77
CA VAL A 29 24.64 13.40 -19.09
C VAL A 29 23.57 14.51 -19.11
N PRO A 30 22.71 14.67 -18.08
CA PRO A 30 21.74 15.77 -18.05
C PRO A 30 22.37 17.16 -18.01
N GLU A 31 23.48 17.33 -17.28
CA GLU A 31 24.21 18.60 -17.17
C GLU A 31 24.88 18.96 -18.51
N LEU A 32 25.51 17.98 -19.15
CA LEU A 32 26.08 18.12 -20.50
C LEU A 32 25.00 18.52 -21.53
N ASN A 33 23.80 17.92 -21.44
CA ASN A 33 22.69 18.29 -22.31
C ASN A 33 22.17 19.71 -22.06
N ALA A 34 22.17 20.16 -20.80
CA ALA A 34 21.80 21.53 -20.46
C ALA A 34 22.80 22.54 -21.05
N TRP A 35 24.11 22.29 -20.91
CA TRP A 35 25.13 23.13 -21.52
C TRP A 35 25.10 23.09 -23.05
N ALA A 36 24.88 21.92 -23.66
CA ALA A 36 24.69 21.81 -25.10
C ALA A 36 23.45 22.58 -25.59
N LYS A 37 22.40 22.67 -24.78
CA LYS A 37 21.23 23.50 -25.11
C LYS A 37 21.59 24.98 -25.07
N ILE A 38 22.27 25.45 -24.03
CA ILE A 38 22.75 26.84 -23.90
C ILE A 38 23.70 27.20 -25.05
N ALA A 39 24.65 26.34 -25.39
CA ALA A 39 25.57 26.53 -26.51
C ALA A 39 24.85 26.61 -27.87
N ASN A 40 23.68 25.98 -27.99
CA ASN A 40 22.85 26.04 -29.19
C ASN A 40 21.81 27.19 -29.17
N GLU A 41 21.69 27.94 -28.07
CA GLU A 41 20.83 29.12 -28.01
C GLU A 41 21.40 30.20 -28.94
N GLY A 42 20.56 30.76 -29.82
CA GLY A 42 20.98 31.68 -30.87
C GLY A 42 21.26 31.04 -32.24
N PHE A 43 21.41 29.71 -32.31
CA PHE A 43 21.55 29.00 -33.58
C PHE A 43 20.19 28.49 -34.10
N SER A 44 19.96 28.68 -35.40
CA SER A 44 18.81 28.06 -36.07
C SER A 44 18.88 26.53 -35.97
N GLN A 45 17.72 25.84 -35.92
CA GLN A 45 17.66 24.38 -35.76
C GLN A 45 18.51 23.60 -36.79
N ARG A 46 18.73 24.17 -37.98
CA ARG A 46 19.54 23.56 -39.06
C ARG A 46 21.06 23.78 -38.92
N LYS A 47 21.51 24.67 -38.05
CA LYS A 47 22.92 25.08 -37.90
C LYS A 47 23.37 24.99 -36.44
N ARG A 48 22.91 23.97 -35.71
CA ARG A 48 23.33 23.77 -34.33
C ARG A 48 24.78 23.25 -34.30
N PRO A 49 25.72 23.97 -33.66
CA PRO A 49 27.10 23.53 -33.58
C PRO A 49 27.25 22.22 -32.79
N ILE A 50 26.43 21.99 -31.76
CA ILE A 50 26.53 20.80 -30.92
C ILE A 50 25.31 19.90 -31.11
N LYS A 51 25.53 18.68 -31.61
CA LYS A 51 24.50 17.65 -31.68
C LYS A 51 24.31 17.01 -30.31
N ILE A 52 23.09 17.05 -29.78
CA ILE A 52 22.72 16.37 -28.53
C ILE A 52 22.81 14.85 -28.78
N SER A 53 23.92 14.23 -28.37
CA SER A 53 24.19 12.80 -28.47
C SER A 53 23.79 12.08 -27.17
N VAL A 54 23.57 10.77 -27.23
CA VAL A 54 23.33 9.94 -26.03
C VAL A 54 24.65 9.60 -25.32
N LYS A 55 25.78 9.66 -26.02
CA LYS A 55 27.08 9.25 -25.49
C LYS A 55 27.76 10.43 -24.78
N LYS A 56 28.10 10.22 -23.50
CA LYS A 56 28.74 11.21 -22.63
C LYS A 56 30.04 11.79 -23.21
N SER A 57 30.94 10.95 -23.70
CA SER A 57 32.25 11.37 -24.20
C SER A 57 32.18 12.26 -25.44
N GLU A 58 31.27 11.97 -26.38
CA GLU A 58 31.07 12.78 -27.59
C GLU A 58 30.57 14.19 -27.23
N LEU A 59 29.66 14.30 -26.27
CA LEU A 59 29.17 15.58 -25.75
C LEU A 59 30.26 16.37 -25.05
N GLN A 60 31.11 15.72 -24.25
CA GLN A 60 32.23 16.37 -23.57
C GLN A 60 33.24 16.96 -24.56
N ILE A 61 33.61 16.20 -25.60
CA ILE A 61 34.53 16.66 -26.64
C ILE A 61 33.93 17.84 -27.41
N ALA A 62 32.66 17.74 -27.83
CA ALA A 62 32.00 18.79 -28.58
C ALA A 62 31.83 20.09 -27.77
N LEU A 63 31.54 19.98 -26.47
CA LEU A 63 31.47 21.13 -25.57
C LEU A 63 32.85 21.73 -25.28
N ALA A 64 33.86 20.90 -25.10
CA ALA A 64 35.24 21.34 -24.92
C ALA A 64 35.74 22.11 -26.14
N GLU A 65 35.48 21.60 -27.35
CA GLU A 65 35.81 22.27 -28.61
C GLU A 65 35.07 23.60 -28.76
N PHE A 66 33.75 23.61 -28.49
CA PHE A 66 32.93 24.81 -28.64
C PHE A 66 33.33 25.96 -27.70
N PHE A 67 33.65 25.65 -26.44
CA PHE A 67 34.08 26.62 -25.43
C PHE A 67 35.61 26.78 -25.35
N GLN A 68 36.37 26.12 -26.22
CA GLN A 68 37.83 26.14 -26.24
C GLN A 68 38.49 25.72 -24.90
N ILE A 69 37.91 24.73 -24.23
CA ILE A 69 38.41 24.17 -22.97
C ILE A 69 39.32 22.96 -23.28
N SER A 70 40.57 22.99 -22.84
CA SER A 70 41.50 21.87 -23.03
C SER A 70 41.16 20.68 -22.13
N LEU A 71 40.86 19.52 -22.73
CA LEU A 71 40.58 18.25 -22.01
C LEU A 71 41.86 17.48 -21.60
N THR A 72 43.04 17.90 -22.08
CA THR A 72 44.32 17.20 -21.85
C THR A 72 45.01 17.58 -20.55
N GLU A 73 44.49 18.57 -19.82
CA GLU A 73 45.00 18.93 -18.50
C GLU A 73 44.50 17.93 -17.46
N THR A 74 45.23 16.82 -17.33
CA THR A 74 45.07 15.89 -16.21
C THR A 74 45.37 16.64 -14.91
N PRO A 75 44.39 16.87 -14.02
CA PRO A 75 44.62 17.63 -12.80
C PRO A 75 45.60 16.84 -11.91
N THR A 76 46.81 17.37 -11.75
CA THR A 76 47.88 16.77 -10.92
C THR A 76 47.75 17.18 -9.44
N ALA A 77 46.73 17.97 -9.09
CA ALA A 77 46.44 18.32 -7.71
C ALA A 77 45.66 17.18 -7.02
N PRO A 78 46.05 16.77 -5.79
CA PRO A 78 45.25 15.86 -4.99
C PRO A 78 43.95 16.58 -4.61
N VAL A 79 42.90 16.29 -5.38
CA VAL A 79 41.54 16.74 -5.06
C VAL A 79 41.16 16.06 -3.75
N GLU A 80 41.08 16.82 -2.66
CA GLU A 80 40.34 16.42 -1.47
C GLU A 80 38.95 16.01 -1.94
N ARG A 81 38.69 14.71 -1.85
CA ARG A 81 37.45 14.13 -2.34
C ARG A 81 36.33 14.82 -1.59
N PRO A 82 35.30 15.37 -2.28
CA PRO A 82 34.08 15.76 -1.60
C PRO A 82 33.63 14.55 -0.80
N ILE A 83 33.43 14.71 0.52
CA ILE A 83 32.86 13.69 1.40
C ILE A 83 31.63 13.19 0.68
N THR A 84 31.76 12.01 0.09
CA THR A 84 30.66 11.50 -0.72
C THR A 84 29.57 11.17 0.27
N VAL A 85 28.32 11.51 -0.05
CA VAL A 85 27.14 11.18 0.77
C VAL A 85 27.14 9.71 1.25
N ASN A 86 27.89 8.82 0.60
CA ASN A 86 28.16 7.46 1.04
C ASN A 86 28.98 7.34 2.34
N GLU A 87 29.97 8.18 2.61
CA GLU A 87 30.77 8.11 3.85
C GLU A 87 29.93 8.50 5.07
N ASP A 88 29.19 9.60 5.00
CA ASP A 88 28.25 9.99 6.07
C ASP A 88 27.14 8.95 6.29
N ILE A 89 26.66 8.31 5.22
CA ILE A 89 25.67 7.23 5.33
C ILE A 89 26.30 6.00 5.98
N LEU A 90 27.52 5.62 5.60
CA LEU A 90 28.23 4.50 6.19
C LEU A 90 28.55 4.75 7.67
N GLU A 91 28.97 5.97 8.02
CA GLU A 91 29.24 6.36 9.40
C GLU A 91 27.97 6.25 10.26
N ARG A 92 26.83 6.78 9.77
CA ARG A 92 25.54 6.62 10.47
C ARG A 92 25.08 5.17 10.59
N GLN A 93 25.33 4.34 9.58
CA GLN A 93 25.03 2.91 9.64
C GLN A 93 25.89 2.20 10.68
N TRP A 94 27.17 2.58 10.81
CA TRP A 94 28.05 2.06 11.84
C TRP A 94 27.65 2.53 13.24
N ASP A 95 27.23 3.78 13.40
CA ASP A 95 26.73 4.31 14.67
C ASP A 95 25.45 3.58 15.12
N ASP A 96 24.51 3.33 14.21
CA ASP A 96 23.30 2.56 14.49
C ASP A 96 23.65 1.11 14.92
N LEU A 97 24.58 0.46 14.22
CA LEU A 97 25.03 -0.88 14.56
C LEU A 97 25.75 -0.92 15.92
N ALA A 98 26.56 0.09 16.23
CA ALA A 98 27.22 0.22 17.52
C ALA A 98 26.20 0.42 18.65
N SER A 99 25.18 1.26 18.43
CA SER A 99 24.09 1.47 19.39
C SER A 99 23.29 0.17 19.66
N ILE A 100 23.02 -0.61 18.61
CA ILE A 100 22.36 -1.92 18.76
C ILE A 100 23.25 -2.88 19.57
N ALA A 101 24.55 -2.91 19.32
CA ALA A 101 25.48 -3.76 20.06
C ALA A 101 25.60 -3.36 21.54
N GLU A 102 25.54 -2.07 21.86
CA GLU A 102 25.48 -1.59 23.24
C GLU A 102 24.18 -2.02 23.94
N GLU A 103 23.04 -1.90 23.25
CA GLU A 103 21.75 -2.38 23.75
C GLU A 103 21.79 -3.89 24.06
N TRP A 104 22.50 -4.68 23.23
CA TRP A 104 22.70 -6.11 23.45
C TRP A 104 23.53 -6.40 24.70
N ASN A 105 24.66 -5.74 24.86
CA ASN A 105 25.52 -5.89 26.03
C ASN A 105 24.76 -5.52 27.32
N LEU A 106 23.92 -4.49 27.26
CA LEU A 106 23.10 -4.06 28.39
C LEU A 106 22.00 -5.07 28.72
N ALA A 107 21.34 -5.66 27.71
CA ALA A 107 20.33 -6.69 27.91
C ALA A 107 20.93 -7.97 28.52
N GLU A 108 22.11 -8.38 28.04
CA GLU A 108 22.85 -9.54 28.57
C GLU A 108 23.27 -9.33 30.03
N GLN A 109 23.84 -8.16 30.36
CA GLN A 109 24.22 -7.83 31.75
C GLN A 109 23.03 -7.85 32.72
N ASN A 110 21.83 -7.56 32.23
CA ASN A 110 20.61 -7.57 33.03
C ASN A 110 19.86 -8.92 33.00
N GLY A 111 20.40 -9.94 32.33
CA GLY A 111 19.76 -11.26 32.20
C GLY A 111 18.41 -11.22 31.45
N LEU A 112 18.21 -10.22 30.58
CA LEU A 112 16.99 -10.10 29.79
C LEU A 112 17.10 -10.98 28.53
N PRO A 113 16.10 -11.83 28.24
CA PRO A 113 16.09 -12.63 27.03
C PRO A 113 15.96 -11.74 25.80
N PHE A 114 16.79 -12.03 24.80
CA PHE A 114 16.89 -11.27 23.57
C PHE A 114 15.67 -11.45 22.66
N LEU A 115 15.10 -10.35 22.16
CA LEU A 115 14.05 -10.35 21.15
C LEU A 115 14.56 -9.61 19.90
N VAL A 116 15.23 -10.31 18.97
CA VAL A 116 15.45 -9.78 17.62
C VAL A 116 14.08 -9.53 17.00
N LEU A 117 13.67 -8.27 16.92
CA LEU A 117 12.61 -7.76 16.06
C LEU A 117 11.38 -8.69 15.93
N LYS A 118 10.64 -8.91 17.03
CA LYS A 118 9.20 -9.13 16.92
C LYS A 118 8.52 -7.77 16.68
N HIS A 119 8.70 -7.22 15.47
CA HIS A 119 7.88 -6.13 14.95
C HIS A 119 6.96 -6.69 13.86
N GLY A 120 6.00 -7.50 14.29
CA GLY A 120 4.74 -7.72 13.58
C GLY A 120 3.62 -7.15 14.45
N PRO A 121 2.60 -6.51 13.87
CA PRO A 121 1.49 -5.95 14.63
C PRO A 121 0.55 -7.08 15.03
N ASP A 122 0.91 -7.80 16.08
CA ASP A 122 -0.05 -8.41 16.99
C ASP A 122 0.72 -9.02 18.16
N VAL A 123 0.57 -8.38 19.31
CA VAL A 123 1.10 -8.91 20.56
C VAL A 123 0.34 -10.20 20.86
N ASN A 124 1.03 -11.34 20.85
CA ASN A 124 0.57 -12.54 21.52
C ASN A 124 1.72 -13.17 22.30
N PHE A 125 1.34 -13.56 23.52
CA PHE A 125 2.07 -14.33 24.53
C PHE A 125 2.96 -15.45 23.96
N PRO A 126 3.91 -16.00 24.74
CA PRO A 126 4.79 -17.07 24.30
C PRO A 126 3.98 -18.36 24.12
N ILE A 127 3.33 -18.45 22.99
CA ILE A 127 2.78 -19.67 22.42
C ILE A 127 3.95 -20.29 21.66
N SER A 128 4.37 -21.49 22.06
CA SER A 128 5.36 -22.31 21.36
C SER A 128 5.20 -22.19 19.84
N ASP A 129 6.29 -22.02 19.09
CA ASP A 129 6.28 -21.85 17.62
C ASP A 129 5.45 -22.96 16.91
N SER A 130 5.31 -24.14 17.53
CA SER A 130 4.38 -25.21 17.15
C SER A 130 2.92 -24.72 17.08
N LEU A 131 2.40 -24.18 18.18
CA LEU A 131 0.99 -23.82 18.33
C LEU A 131 0.64 -22.54 17.53
N GLY A 132 1.59 -21.63 17.31
CA GLY A 132 1.41 -20.48 16.41
C GLY A 132 1.22 -20.88 14.94
N VAL A 133 2.00 -21.85 14.46
CA VAL A 133 1.84 -22.43 13.12
C VAL A 133 0.50 -23.18 13.02
N THR A 134 0.11 -23.93 14.04
CA THR A 134 -1.18 -24.61 14.09
C THR A 134 -2.34 -23.63 14.04
N LEU A 135 -2.32 -22.55 14.83
CA LEU A 135 -3.38 -21.53 14.83
C LEU A 135 -3.49 -20.80 13.49
N ARG A 136 -2.37 -20.55 12.79
CA ARG A 136 -2.39 -19.98 11.44
C ARG A 136 -3.05 -20.94 10.43
N ARG A 137 -2.67 -22.21 10.43
CA ARG A 137 -3.31 -23.23 9.58
C ARG A 137 -4.80 -23.39 9.89
N LEU A 138 -5.18 -23.25 11.15
CA LEU A 138 -6.58 -23.24 11.56
C LEU A 138 -7.36 -22.07 10.98
N SER A 139 -6.78 -20.86 10.94
CA SER A 139 -7.42 -19.70 10.32
C SER A 139 -7.61 -19.86 8.81
N GLU A 140 -6.66 -20.53 8.13
CA GLU A 140 -6.72 -20.81 6.69
C GLU A 140 -7.78 -21.87 6.36
N CYS A 141 -7.87 -22.95 7.14
CA CYS A 141 -8.93 -23.97 7.00
C CYS A 141 -10.32 -23.40 7.32
N TYR A 142 -10.40 -22.50 8.30
CA TYR A 142 -11.64 -21.85 8.72
C TYR A 142 -12.28 -21.04 7.59
N HIS A 143 -11.50 -20.23 6.87
CA HIS A 143 -12.03 -19.44 5.76
C HIS A 143 -12.52 -20.29 4.58
N ALA A 144 -11.92 -21.46 4.35
CA ALA A 144 -12.33 -22.36 3.28
C ALA A 144 -13.67 -23.08 3.57
N GLN A 145 -14.03 -23.27 4.86
CA GLN A 145 -15.15 -24.14 5.27
C GLN A 145 -16.21 -23.46 6.16
N ALA A 146 -16.10 -22.14 6.40
CA ALA A 146 -17.03 -21.35 7.22
C ALA A 146 -18.52 -21.46 6.81
N ALA A 147 -18.81 -21.80 5.56
CA ALA A 147 -20.17 -22.02 5.08
C ALA A 147 -20.82 -23.31 5.65
N ALA A 148 -20.02 -24.36 5.88
CA ALA A 148 -20.51 -25.65 6.39
C ALA A 148 -20.84 -25.60 7.89
N LEU A 149 -20.06 -24.84 8.68
CA LEU A 149 -20.23 -24.70 10.13
C LEU A 149 -21.55 -24.03 10.55
N ARG A 150 -22.23 -23.31 9.64
CA ARG A 150 -23.52 -22.66 9.93
C ARG A 150 -24.69 -23.62 10.09
N ILE A 151 -24.56 -24.87 9.63
CA ILE A 151 -25.67 -25.83 9.58
C ILE A 151 -25.77 -26.63 10.89
N HIS A 152 -24.65 -26.87 11.58
CA HIS A 152 -24.62 -27.61 12.86
C HIS A 152 -23.58 -27.03 13.83
N PRO A 153 -23.91 -25.98 14.61
CA PRO A 153 -22.99 -25.49 15.62
C PRO A 153 -22.85 -26.53 16.73
N ARG A 154 -21.63 -27.07 16.93
CA ARG A 154 -21.32 -27.74 18.20
C ARG A 154 -21.47 -26.71 19.33
N GLY A 155 -22.06 -27.13 20.44
CA GLY A 155 -22.13 -26.31 21.64
C GLY A 155 -20.73 -25.86 22.09
N ALA A 156 -20.66 -24.72 22.77
CA ALA A 156 -19.42 -24.20 23.33
C ALA A 156 -18.72 -25.27 24.19
N LEU A 157 -17.40 -25.39 24.06
CA LEU A 157 -16.62 -26.31 24.89
C LEU A 157 -16.83 -25.95 26.37
N THR A 158 -17.15 -26.94 27.18
CA THR A 158 -17.23 -26.77 28.63
C THR A 158 -15.84 -26.50 29.20
N GLN A 159 -15.78 -25.86 30.37
CA GLN A 159 -14.50 -25.59 31.04
C GLN A 159 -13.69 -26.87 31.30
N ALA A 160 -14.36 -27.99 31.59
CA ALA A 160 -13.72 -29.29 31.78
C ALA A 160 -13.11 -29.82 30.47
N GLU A 161 -13.82 -29.66 29.34
CA GLU A 161 -13.28 -30.04 28.03
C GLU A 161 -12.10 -29.16 27.64
N LEU A 162 -12.17 -27.85 27.87
CA LEU A 162 -11.07 -26.89 27.65
C LEU A 162 -9.80 -27.25 28.43
N LEU A 163 -9.94 -27.66 29.69
CA LEU A 163 -8.81 -28.09 30.52
C LEU A 163 -8.23 -29.45 30.08
N ALA A 164 -9.02 -30.27 29.39
CA ALA A 164 -8.59 -31.56 28.85
C ALA A 164 -7.95 -31.44 27.45
N VAL A 165 -7.96 -30.26 26.82
CA VAL A 165 -7.35 -30.06 25.50
C VAL A 165 -5.83 -30.09 25.61
N THR A 166 -5.22 -31.11 25.01
CA THR A 166 -3.76 -31.24 24.89
C THR A 166 -3.28 -30.84 23.48
N GLU A 167 -1.98 -30.65 23.29
CA GLU A 167 -1.39 -30.40 21.95
C GLU A 167 -1.72 -31.52 20.96
N VAL A 168 -1.75 -32.77 21.41
CA VAL A 168 -2.14 -33.94 20.60
C VAL A 168 -3.62 -33.85 20.20
N THR A 169 -4.48 -33.37 21.09
CA THR A 169 -5.89 -33.15 20.80
C THR A 169 -6.09 -32.06 19.75
N VAL A 170 -5.35 -30.94 19.84
CA VAL A 170 -5.44 -29.85 18.85
C VAL A 170 -4.94 -30.32 17.49
N THR A 171 -3.80 -31.00 17.43
CA THR A 171 -3.23 -31.51 16.17
C THR A 171 -4.12 -32.56 15.50
N THR A 172 -4.76 -33.44 16.28
CA THR A 172 -5.74 -34.41 15.76
C THR A 172 -6.99 -33.72 15.22
N TRP A 173 -7.51 -32.68 15.90
CA TRP A 173 -8.63 -31.90 15.36
C TRP A 173 -8.26 -31.10 14.11
N VAL A 174 -7.06 -30.54 14.04
CA VAL A 174 -6.59 -29.82 12.83
C VAL A 174 -6.54 -30.79 11.64
N LYS A 175 -5.94 -31.96 11.82
CA LYS A 175 -5.83 -32.96 10.76
C LYS A 175 -7.19 -33.50 10.34
N GLY A 176 -8.08 -33.78 11.31
CA GLY A 176 -9.44 -34.18 11.00
C GLY A 176 -10.21 -33.11 10.22
N ALA A 177 -10.04 -31.83 10.57
CA ALA A 177 -10.65 -30.72 9.84
C ALA A 177 -10.11 -30.59 8.41
N GLU A 178 -8.80 -30.78 8.20
CA GLU A 178 -8.17 -30.85 6.88
C GLU A 178 -8.74 -32.01 6.04
N ASP A 179 -9.01 -33.15 6.66
CA ASP A 179 -9.64 -34.33 6.05
C ASP A 179 -11.18 -34.17 5.86
N GLY A 180 -11.77 -33.05 6.29
CA GLY A 180 -13.19 -32.74 6.15
C GLY A 180 -14.09 -33.31 7.26
N ASP A 181 -13.54 -33.80 8.38
CA ASP A 181 -14.32 -34.20 9.55
C ASP A 181 -14.93 -32.97 10.24
N PHE A 182 -16.25 -32.90 10.15
CA PHE A 182 -17.06 -31.81 10.70
C PHE A 182 -16.91 -31.68 12.23
N ASN A 183 -16.75 -32.79 12.96
CA ASN A 183 -16.63 -32.74 14.42
C ASN A 183 -15.32 -32.11 14.86
N SER A 184 -14.25 -32.41 14.14
CA SER A 184 -12.92 -31.85 14.32
C SER A 184 -12.88 -30.37 13.95
N LEU A 185 -13.48 -29.98 12.83
CA LEU A 185 -13.62 -28.57 12.42
C LEU A 185 -14.43 -27.76 13.44
N SER A 186 -15.53 -28.32 13.95
CA SER A 186 -16.35 -27.63 14.93
C SER A 186 -15.68 -27.53 16.31
N ALA A 187 -14.87 -28.52 16.70
CA ALA A 187 -14.08 -28.47 17.93
C ALA A 187 -12.98 -27.40 17.88
N VAL A 188 -12.31 -27.29 16.73
CA VAL A 188 -11.34 -26.22 16.43
C VAL A 188 -12.00 -24.85 16.53
N ASN A 189 -13.18 -24.67 15.93
CA ASN A 189 -13.87 -23.39 15.96
C ASN A 189 -14.29 -23.02 17.39
N ALA A 190 -14.82 -23.98 18.15
CA ALA A 190 -15.18 -23.75 19.55
C ALA A 190 -13.95 -23.38 20.41
N LEU A 191 -12.78 -23.97 20.14
CA LEU A 191 -11.53 -23.61 20.79
C LEU A 191 -11.06 -22.20 20.39
N HIS A 192 -11.15 -21.85 19.11
CA HIS A 192 -10.82 -20.51 18.61
C HIS A 192 -11.70 -19.45 19.26
N GLU A 193 -13.03 -19.66 19.27
CA GLU A 193 -13.97 -18.75 19.92
C GLU A 193 -13.70 -18.61 21.42
N ALA A 194 -13.41 -19.71 22.14
CA ALA A 194 -13.06 -19.64 23.55
C ALA A 194 -11.79 -18.82 23.81
N LEU A 195 -10.78 -18.93 22.94
CA LEU A 195 -9.53 -18.18 23.06
C LEU A 195 -9.69 -16.69 22.72
N TYR A 196 -10.46 -16.35 21.68
CA TYR A 196 -10.61 -14.97 21.21
C TYR A 196 -11.73 -14.19 21.90
N SER A 197 -12.86 -14.82 22.22
CA SER A 197 -13.95 -14.17 22.97
C SER A 197 -13.51 -13.77 24.39
N SER A 198 -12.56 -14.49 24.98
CA SER A 198 -11.99 -14.13 26.29
C SER A 198 -11.20 -12.82 26.29
N LYS A 199 -10.68 -12.40 25.14
CA LYS A 199 -9.87 -11.18 25.00
C LYS A 199 -10.70 -9.89 24.92
N ILE A 200 -12.02 -9.98 24.78
CA ILE A 200 -12.86 -8.79 24.54
C ILE A 200 -13.36 -8.16 25.86
N SER A 201 -13.21 -8.82 27.01
CA SER A 201 -13.60 -8.25 28.30
C SER A 201 -12.39 -7.67 29.06
N TYR A 202 -12.06 -6.40 28.79
CA TYR A 202 -10.97 -5.66 29.46
C TYR A 202 -11.40 -4.93 30.75
N ASP A 203 -12.63 -5.11 31.25
CA ASP A 203 -13.19 -4.27 32.32
C ASP A 203 -13.33 -4.98 33.68
N SER A 204 -12.60 -6.08 33.94
CA SER A 204 -12.58 -6.70 35.27
C SER A 204 -11.16 -7.05 35.75
N SER A 205 -10.81 -6.56 36.93
CA SER A 205 -9.47 -6.58 37.53
C SER A 205 -9.02 -7.93 38.10
N THR A 206 -9.51 -9.06 37.57
CA THR A 206 -9.04 -10.40 37.93
C THR A 206 -9.02 -11.30 36.71
N PRO A 207 -7.84 -11.78 36.26
CA PRO A 207 -7.76 -12.72 35.13
C PRO A 207 -8.45 -14.04 35.49
N THR A 208 -9.32 -14.53 34.61
CA THR A 208 -10.03 -15.80 34.76
C THR A 208 -9.01 -16.95 34.82
N PRO A 209 -8.85 -17.67 35.95
CA PRO A 209 -7.73 -18.60 36.17
C PRO A 209 -7.73 -19.82 35.23
N GLY A 210 -8.86 -20.13 34.58
CA GLY A 210 -9.01 -21.28 33.69
C GLY A 210 -8.18 -21.19 32.40
N LEU A 211 -8.17 -20.05 31.72
CA LEU A 211 -7.50 -19.92 30.41
C LEU A 211 -5.98 -19.77 30.53
N THR A 212 -5.53 -19.09 31.59
CA THR A 212 -4.10 -19.02 31.91
C THR A 212 -3.58 -20.42 32.23
N ALA A 213 -4.34 -21.25 32.95
CA ALA A 213 -3.98 -22.65 33.21
C ALA A 213 -3.94 -23.52 31.94
N VAL A 214 -4.86 -23.32 30.98
CA VAL A 214 -4.85 -24.03 29.68
C VAL A 214 -3.62 -23.63 28.85
N LEU A 215 -3.32 -22.34 28.75
CA LEU A 215 -2.13 -21.86 28.04
C LEU A 215 -0.83 -22.31 28.72
N LEU A 216 -0.81 -22.34 30.06
CA LEU A 216 0.34 -22.83 30.83
C LEU A 216 0.51 -24.36 30.71
N ALA A 217 -0.59 -25.12 30.68
CA ALA A 217 -0.59 -26.57 30.48
C ALA A 217 -0.11 -26.94 29.08
N LEU A 218 -0.58 -26.24 28.04
CA LEU A 218 -0.12 -26.40 26.65
C LEU A 218 1.36 -26.02 26.48
N ALA A 219 1.85 -25.03 27.23
CA ALA A 219 3.27 -24.65 27.23
C ALA A 219 4.16 -25.62 28.04
N SER A 220 3.60 -26.39 28.98
CA SER A 220 4.36 -27.25 29.90
C SER A 220 4.48 -28.71 29.46
N THR A 221 3.75 -29.15 28.43
CA THR A 221 3.73 -30.55 27.97
C THR A 221 4.94 -30.99 27.12
N SER A 222 6.00 -30.16 26.97
CA SER A 222 7.18 -30.52 26.16
C SER A 222 8.24 -31.36 26.90
N ALA A 223 7.93 -31.97 28.04
CA ALA A 223 8.89 -32.79 28.78
C ALA A 223 8.26 -34.07 29.35
N SER A 224 8.88 -35.19 28.99
CA SER A 224 8.71 -36.54 29.54
C SER A 224 7.57 -37.39 28.97
N ALA A 225 7.94 -38.33 28.10
CA ALA A 225 7.10 -39.45 27.69
C ALA A 225 7.17 -40.57 28.74
N PRO A 226 6.03 -41.07 29.27
CA PRO A 226 5.96 -42.38 29.86
C PRO A 226 5.41 -43.38 28.85
N SER A 227 6.13 -44.48 28.68
CA SER A 227 5.67 -45.70 28.02
C SER A 227 4.46 -46.28 28.74
N MET A 228 3.40 -46.66 28.01
CA MET A 228 2.37 -47.57 28.52
C MET A 228 2.00 -48.65 27.49
N PRO A 229 1.68 -49.87 27.96
CA PRO A 229 1.36 -51.01 27.12
C PRO A 229 -0.10 -51.00 26.65
N GLY A 230 -0.33 -51.71 25.55
CA GLY A 230 -1.60 -51.74 24.83
C GLY A 230 -2.73 -52.48 25.54
N VAL A 231 -3.96 -52.03 25.26
CA VAL A 231 -5.22 -52.76 25.46
C VAL A 231 -6.19 -52.38 24.34
N ALA A 232 -7.04 -53.36 24.02
CA ALA A 232 -7.76 -53.62 22.78
C ALA A 232 -8.87 -52.63 22.36
N THR A 233 -8.99 -52.51 21.04
CA THR A 233 -10.09 -51.88 20.30
C THR A 233 -11.34 -52.77 20.35
N THR A 234 -12.46 -52.25 20.85
CA THR A 234 -13.79 -52.83 20.61
C THR A 234 -14.58 -51.88 19.73
N ALA A 235 -14.94 -52.34 18.54
CA ALA A 235 -15.82 -51.65 17.61
C ALA A 235 -17.27 -51.81 18.07
N THR A 236 -18.07 -50.74 17.98
CA THR A 236 -19.53 -50.84 17.98
C THR A 236 -20.08 -49.81 17.00
N SER A 237 -20.91 -50.33 16.12
CA SER A 237 -21.54 -49.70 14.96
C SER A 237 -22.96 -49.22 15.27
N LEU A 238 -23.52 -48.50 14.28
CA LEU A 238 -24.94 -48.18 14.07
C LEU A 238 -25.54 -47.10 14.98
N ILE A 239 -26.12 -46.06 14.37
CA ILE A 239 -27.58 -45.97 14.13
C ILE A 239 -27.83 -44.85 13.10
N ASP A 240 -28.60 -45.21 12.06
CA ASP A 240 -29.30 -44.34 11.11
C ASP A 240 -30.27 -43.38 11.81
N SER A 241 -30.49 -42.19 11.24
CA SER A 241 -31.85 -41.66 11.04
C SER A 241 -31.85 -40.43 10.13
N ASP A 242 -32.50 -40.61 8.98
CA ASP A 242 -33.25 -39.62 8.22
C ASP A 242 -34.01 -38.64 9.13
N THR A 243 -34.10 -37.36 8.72
CA THR A 243 -35.38 -36.61 8.60
C THR A 243 -35.12 -35.22 7.98
N THR A 244 -35.68 -34.99 6.79
CA THR A 244 -36.07 -33.66 6.27
C THR A 244 -37.61 -33.61 6.25
N PRO A 245 -38.28 -32.48 5.91
CA PRO A 245 -37.91 -31.06 5.93
C PRO A 245 -39.00 -30.21 6.64
N GLN A 246 -38.81 -28.89 6.82
CA GLN A 246 -39.93 -27.94 6.65
C GLN A 246 -39.51 -26.49 6.39
N SER A 247 -40.24 -25.92 5.43
CA SER A 247 -40.23 -24.56 4.91
C SER A 247 -41.15 -23.67 5.76
N VAL A 248 -40.77 -22.42 6.04
CA VAL A 248 -41.72 -21.35 6.38
C VAL A 248 -41.29 -20.01 5.78
N LEU A 249 -42.29 -19.36 5.19
CA LEU A 249 -42.33 -18.09 4.46
C LEU A 249 -42.27 -16.84 5.36
N ALA A 250 -41.90 -15.72 4.71
CA ALA A 250 -42.33 -14.34 4.96
C ALA A 250 -41.60 -13.59 6.10
N VAL A 251 -41.48 -12.25 6.16
CA VAL A 251 -42.24 -11.11 5.62
C VAL A 251 -41.28 -9.90 5.45
N SER A 252 -41.55 -9.06 4.45
CA SER A 252 -40.97 -7.73 4.19
C SER A 252 -41.09 -6.73 5.35
N SER A 253 -40.14 -5.81 5.49
CA SER A 253 -40.46 -4.47 6.02
C SER A 253 -39.57 -3.37 5.44
N THR A 254 -40.28 -2.36 4.93
CA THR A 254 -39.85 -1.10 4.36
C THR A 254 -39.65 -0.04 5.45
N VAL A 255 -38.57 0.74 5.41
CA VAL A 255 -38.40 2.00 6.17
C VAL A 255 -37.69 3.00 5.25
N SER A 256 -38.41 3.85 4.53
CA SER A 256 -38.84 5.22 4.89
C SER A 256 -37.67 6.20 5.15
N LYS A 257 -37.40 7.00 4.12
CA LYS A 257 -36.52 8.18 4.08
C LYS A 257 -37.10 9.32 4.94
N SER A 258 -36.23 10.04 5.64
CA SER A 258 -36.51 11.42 6.05
C SER A 258 -35.28 12.30 5.77
N VAL A 259 -35.55 13.45 5.16
CA VAL A 259 -34.63 14.53 4.82
C VAL A 259 -34.92 15.69 5.77
N PRO A 260 -33.91 16.41 6.27
CA PRO A 260 -34.11 17.80 6.64
C PRO A 260 -33.31 18.73 5.74
N THR A 261 -34.08 19.52 5.00
CA THR A 261 -33.75 20.82 4.43
C THR A 261 -33.35 21.79 5.53
N ILE A 262 -32.17 22.41 5.46
CA ILE A 262 -31.90 23.65 6.19
C ILE A 262 -31.29 24.67 5.21
N ALA A 263 -31.96 25.81 5.16
CA ALA A 263 -31.70 26.95 4.31
C ALA A 263 -30.59 27.84 4.86
N ALA A 264 -30.03 28.62 3.94
CA ALA A 264 -28.99 29.62 4.13
C ALA A 264 -29.39 30.80 5.04
N SER A 265 -28.41 31.38 5.73
CA SER A 265 -28.43 32.79 6.13
C SER A 265 -27.03 33.32 6.46
N LEU A 266 -26.53 34.13 5.54
CA LEU A 266 -25.83 35.42 5.67
C LEU A 266 -25.04 35.78 6.94
N THR A 267 -23.84 36.28 6.65
CA THR A 267 -22.87 37.08 7.42
C THR A 267 -23.48 38.31 8.14
N PRO A 268 -22.78 38.83 9.18
CA PRO A 268 -22.02 40.06 8.93
C PRO A 268 -20.66 40.13 9.64
N ALA A 269 -19.87 41.10 9.15
CA ALA A 269 -18.50 41.45 9.50
C ALA A 269 -18.36 42.22 10.83
N ALA A 270 -17.20 42.05 11.47
CA ALA A 270 -16.46 42.97 12.37
C ALA A 270 -15.51 42.09 13.22
N GLN A 271 -14.33 42.46 13.69
CA GLN A 271 -13.47 43.64 13.61
C GLN A 271 -12.10 43.18 14.16
N TYR A 272 -11.03 43.81 13.69
CA TYR A 272 -9.69 43.71 14.25
C TYR A 272 -9.66 44.15 15.72
N THR A 273 -9.04 43.36 16.60
CA THR A 273 -8.43 43.87 17.84
C THR A 273 -7.17 43.12 18.20
N ALA A 274 -6.20 43.90 18.66
CA ALA A 274 -4.78 43.61 18.79
C ALA A 274 -4.41 42.65 19.94
N ALA A 275 -3.26 42.01 19.77
CA ALA A 275 -2.54 41.26 20.78
C ALA A 275 -1.99 42.15 21.91
N PRO A 276 -1.83 41.60 23.12
CA PRO A 276 -0.82 42.10 24.04
C PRO A 276 0.33 41.09 24.22
N ASN A 277 1.53 41.66 24.14
CA ASN A 277 2.79 41.16 24.67
C ASN A 277 2.63 40.64 26.10
N ILE A 278 3.19 39.46 26.39
CA ILE A 278 3.58 39.06 27.74
C ILE A 278 5.05 38.66 27.69
N TYR A 279 5.90 39.62 28.08
CA TYR A 279 7.28 39.44 28.47
C TYR A 279 7.35 39.95 29.90
N GLU A 280 7.45 39.08 30.91
CA GLU A 280 8.20 39.40 32.14
C GLU A 280 8.39 38.19 33.07
N LYS A 281 9.68 37.97 33.37
CA LYS A 281 10.28 37.62 34.68
C LYS A 281 9.71 36.43 35.47
N PHE A 282 10.57 35.42 35.65
CA PHE A 282 10.91 34.94 36.99
C PHE A 282 12.39 34.50 37.03
N GLN A 283 13.19 35.20 37.83
CA GLN A 283 14.48 34.75 38.33
C GLN A 283 14.30 34.07 39.69
N ALA A 284 15.12 33.04 39.88
CA ALA A 284 15.72 32.56 41.13
C ALA A 284 14.82 32.39 42.36
N ASN A 285 14.67 31.13 42.80
CA ASN A 285 14.87 30.76 44.20
C ASN A 285 15.36 29.32 44.33
N SER A 286 16.22 29.17 45.33
CA SER A 286 17.16 28.10 45.63
C SER A 286 16.57 26.87 46.32
N SER A 287 17.23 25.74 46.08
CA SER A 287 17.57 24.64 47.00
C SER A 287 16.49 24.05 47.90
N THR A 288 16.08 22.80 47.63
CA THR A 288 15.83 21.81 48.69
C THR A 288 16.13 20.40 48.17
N SER A 289 17.16 19.78 48.74
CA SER A 289 17.49 18.37 48.57
C SER A 289 16.47 17.50 49.29
N THR A 290 15.83 16.55 48.59
CA THR A 290 15.24 15.38 49.27
C THR A 290 15.13 14.18 48.33
N SER A 291 15.84 13.12 48.73
CA SER A 291 15.49 11.69 48.68
C SER A 291 15.20 10.98 47.35
N LEU A 292 16.12 10.06 47.02
CA LEU A 292 15.89 8.87 46.18
C LEU A 292 14.75 8.00 46.76
N ALA A 293 13.83 7.55 45.89
CA ALA A 293 13.38 6.17 45.76
C ALA A 293 12.21 6.06 44.76
N ASN A 294 12.35 5.15 43.78
CA ASN A 294 11.30 4.59 42.90
C ASN A 294 10.47 5.54 42.03
N ILE A 295 11.01 5.80 40.82
CA ILE A 295 10.21 6.27 39.67
C ILE A 295 9.95 5.03 38.79
N PRO A 296 8.70 4.70 38.43
CA PRO A 296 8.39 3.63 37.47
C PRO A 296 9.02 3.95 36.11
N PRO A 297 9.43 2.94 35.32
CA PRO A 297 10.08 3.19 34.04
C PRO A 297 9.16 3.97 33.11
N THR A 298 9.48 5.25 32.92
CA THR A 298 8.86 6.15 31.96
C THR A 298 9.00 5.53 30.57
N LEU A 299 7.89 5.04 30.01
CA LEU A 299 7.80 4.58 28.62
C LEU A 299 8.37 5.68 27.72
N GLN A 300 9.47 5.38 27.04
CA GLN A 300 10.09 6.23 26.00
C GLN A 300 9.12 6.34 24.80
N PRO A 301 8.39 7.45 24.61
CA PRO A 301 7.38 7.59 23.56
C PRO A 301 7.98 7.78 22.14
N GLY A 302 9.32 7.83 22.03
CA GLY A 302 10.01 8.26 20.82
C GLY A 302 10.14 7.20 19.73
N LYS A 303 10.33 5.92 20.08
CA LYS A 303 10.64 4.86 19.08
C LYS A 303 9.40 4.38 18.31
N THR A 304 8.21 4.36 18.93
CA THR A 304 6.95 3.96 18.26
C THR A 304 6.42 5.00 17.28
N LEU A 305 6.64 6.29 17.55
CA LEU A 305 6.14 7.37 16.71
C LEU A 305 6.92 7.48 15.39
N LEU A 306 8.24 7.29 15.41
CA LEU A 306 9.06 7.26 14.19
C LEU A 306 8.69 6.06 13.28
N GLY A 307 8.43 4.90 13.86
CA GLY A 307 8.01 3.70 13.11
C GLY A 307 6.69 3.91 12.38
N ALA A 308 5.71 4.53 13.04
CA ALA A 308 4.43 4.89 12.42
C ALA A 308 4.60 5.89 11.25
N CYS A 309 5.45 6.91 11.42
CA CYS A 309 5.76 7.87 10.35
C CYS A 309 6.47 7.23 9.15
N SER A 310 7.36 6.25 9.37
CA SER A 310 8.07 5.56 8.29
C SER A 310 7.13 4.72 7.41
N LEU A 311 6.23 3.97 8.03
CA LEU A 311 5.18 3.20 7.32
C LEU A 311 4.29 4.12 6.49
N GLU A 312 3.99 5.30 7.00
CA GLU A 312 3.17 6.31 6.35
C GLU A 312 3.86 6.94 5.14
N ILE A 313 5.17 7.21 5.25
CA ILE A 313 6.00 7.68 4.13
C ILE A 313 6.11 6.61 3.04
N GLN A 314 6.31 5.34 3.42
CA GLN A 314 6.30 4.23 2.46
C GLN A 314 4.92 4.06 1.80
N ALA A 315 3.83 4.23 2.55
CA ALA A 315 2.47 4.23 2.02
C ALA A 315 2.25 5.32 0.95
N LEU A 316 2.77 6.53 1.21
CA LEU A 316 2.78 7.66 0.28
C LEU A 316 3.60 7.36 -0.99
N ASP A 317 4.77 6.77 -0.84
CA ASP A 317 5.62 6.37 -1.96
C ASP A 317 5.01 5.22 -2.77
N ASN A 318 4.38 4.24 -2.11
CA ASN A 318 3.67 3.15 -2.78
C ASN A 318 2.41 3.63 -3.52
N LEU A 319 1.80 4.74 -3.10
CA LEU A 319 0.71 5.37 -3.82
C LEU A 319 1.19 6.13 -5.07
N SER A 320 2.40 6.69 -5.00
CA SER A 320 2.96 7.60 -6.01
C SER A 320 3.84 6.91 -7.04
N SER A 321 4.57 5.88 -6.61
CA SER A 321 5.45 5.08 -7.44
C SER A 321 4.66 4.08 -8.27
N HIS A 322 5.19 3.78 -9.45
CA HIS A 322 4.59 3.09 -10.59
C HIS A 322 3.95 1.72 -10.31
N ASN A 323 2.83 1.69 -9.60
CA ASN A 323 2.06 0.47 -9.41
C ASN A 323 1.33 0.12 -10.70
N GLY A 324 1.44 -1.14 -11.08
CA GLY A 324 0.65 -1.71 -12.16
C GLY A 324 -0.83 -1.68 -11.79
N LEU A 325 -1.66 -2.00 -12.78
CA LEU A 325 -3.11 -2.02 -12.63
C LEU A 325 -3.58 -3.06 -11.60
N ARG A 326 -2.82 -4.15 -11.43
CA ARG A 326 -3.11 -5.23 -10.47
C ARG A 326 -2.93 -4.77 -9.04
N GLU A 327 -1.78 -4.16 -8.75
CA GLU A 327 -1.43 -3.67 -7.43
C GLU A 327 -2.38 -2.57 -6.97
N ALA A 328 -2.83 -1.72 -7.90
CA ALA A 328 -3.83 -0.69 -7.63
C ALA A 328 -5.17 -1.26 -7.16
N ILE A 329 -5.63 -2.37 -7.73
CA ILE A 329 -6.87 -3.05 -7.32
C ILE A 329 -6.70 -3.70 -5.95
N VAL A 330 -5.60 -4.44 -5.75
CA VAL A 330 -5.30 -5.09 -4.46
C VAL A 330 -5.22 -4.06 -3.31
N GLN A 331 -4.69 -2.86 -3.56
CA GLN A 331 -4.65 -1.78 -2.58
C GLN A 331 -6.03 -1.24 -2.20
N VAL A 332 -7.01 -1.26 -3.11
CA VAL A 332 -8.38 -0.83 -2.80
C VAL A 332 -9.11 -1.94 -2.06
N GLU A 333 -8.98 -3.19 -2.51
CA GLU A 333 -9.63 -4.35 -1.91
C GLU A 333 -9.12 -4.66 -0.50
N SER A 334 -7.83 -4.42 -0.22
CA SER A 334 -7.26 -4.56 1.12
C SER A 334 -7.75 -3.51 2.12
N GLY A 335 -8.55 -2.53 1.68
CA GLY A 335 -9.02 -1.43 2.51
C GLY A 335 -7.97 -0.34 2.74
N PHE A 336 -6.74 -0.49 2.24
CA PHE A 336 -5.66 0.49 2.43
C PHE A 336 -6.04 1.88 1.89
N VAL A 337 -6.68 1.94 0.72
CA VAL A 337 -7.14 3.23 0.16
C VAL A 337 -8.25 3.86 1.01
N ALA A 338 -9.14 3.03 1.58
CA ALA A 338 -10.22 3.49 2.45
C ALA A 338 -9.70 4.03 3.79
N THR A 339 -8.78 3.32 4.45
CA THR A 339 -8.15 3.77 5.70
C THR A 339 -7.31 5.03 5.49
N PHE A 340 -6.62 5.13 4.35
CA PHE A 340 -5.88 6.34 4.00
C PHE A 340 -6.82 7.55 3.80
N ARG A 341 -7.94 7.36 3.09
CA ARG A 341 -8.96 8.42 2.97
C ARG A 341 -9.56 8.77 4.33
N GLU A 342 -9.85 7.81 5.20
CA GLU A 342 -10.41 8.07 6.52
C GLU A 342 -9.43 8.88 7.40
N LYS A 343 -8.12 8.63 7.29
CA LYS A 343 -7.11 9.29 8.10
C LYS A 343 -6.80 10.72 7.64
N TYR A 344 -6.69 10.98 6.33
CA TYR A 344 -6.28 12.29 5.80
C TYR A 344 -7.35 12.99 4.95
N GLY A 345 -8.17 12.22 4.25
CA GLY A 345 -9.14 12.73 3.30
C GLY A 345 -10.46 13.14 3.93
N PRO A 346 -11.35 13.75 3.13
CA PRO A 346 -12.72 13.99 3.54
C PRO A 346 -13.49 12.65 3.61
N PRO A 347 -14.54 12.57 4.45
CA PRO A 347 -15.42 11.41 4.50
C PRO A 347 -16.06 11.15 3.13
N ILE A 348 -16.40 9.88 2.87
CA ILE A 348 -16.99 9.45 1.60
C ILE A 348 -18.27 10.25 1.33
N GLY A 349 -18.33 10.94 0.19
CA GLY A 349 -19.47 11.77 -0.21
C GLY A 349 -19.24 13.28 -0.02
N GLU A 350 -18.25 13.68 0.78
CA GLU A 350 -17.89 15.08 0.98
C GLU A 350 -16.71 15.49 0.10
N ARG A 351 -16.81 16.69 -0.50
CA ARG A 351 -15.72 17.27 -1.31
C ARG A 351 -14.74 18.11 -0.49
N THR A 352 -15.15 18.53 0.70
CA THR A 352 -14.45 19.47 1.58
C THR A 352 -14.27 18.83 2.96
N GLY A 353 -13.35 19.36 3.78
CA GLY A 353 -13.15 18.86 5.15
C GLY A 353 -12.11 17.74 5.27
N ALA A 354 -11.01 17.81 4.52
CA ALA A 354 -9.87 16.92 4.76
C ALA A 354 -9.28 17.17 6.16
N LYS A 355 -9.00 16.09 6.91
CA LYS A 355 -8.40 16.17 8.26
C LYS A 355 -7.00 16.81 8.21
N ASP A 356 -6.24 16.48 7.17
CA ASP A 356 -4.95 17.09 6.88
C ASP A 356 -4.93 17.56 5.40
N PRO A 357 -5.16 18.85 5.13
CA PRO A 357 -5.29 19.35 3.76
C PRO A 357 -3.98 19.28 2.98
N ASP A 358 -2.82 19.38 3.65
CA ASP A 358 -1.52 19.45 2.99
C ASP A 358 -1.06 18.06 2.52
N ILE A 359 -1.23 17.04 3.38
CA ILE A 359 -0.96 15.64 3.01
C ILE A 359 -1.98 15.20 1.96
N TRP A 360 -3.28 15.50 2.17
CA TRP A 360 -4.32 15.11 1.24
C TRP A 360 -4.13 15.73 -0.15
N ALA A 361 -3.70 17.00 -0.24
CA ALA A 361 -3.44 17.64 -1.52
C ALA A 361 -2.42 16.89 -2.38
N LYS A 362 -1.39 16.29 -1.76
CA LYS A 362 -0.35 15.50 -2.43
C LYS A 362 -0.88 14.17 -2.96
N VAL A 363 -1.73 13.48 -2.19
CA VAL A 363 -2.19 12.11 -2.51
C VAL A 363 -3.57 11.99 -3.13
N ARG A 364 -4.41 13.02 -3.07
CA ARG A 364 -5.84 12.96 -3.47
C ARG A 364 -6.03 12.37 -4.86
N ASN A 365 -5.15 12.71 -5.79
CA ASN A 365 -5.22 12.28 -7.18
C ASN A 365 -4.89 10.79 -7.30
N ALA A 366 -3.94 10.28 -6.52
CA ALA A 366 -3.53 8.89 -6.51
C ALA A 366 -4.62 7.99 -5.88
N VAL A 367 -5.20 8.43 -4.77
CA VAL A 367 -6.34 7.76 -4.11
C VAL A 367 -7.57 7.75 -5.02
N SER A 368 -7.98 8.93 -5.53
CA SER A 368 -9.19 9.04 -6.37
C SER A 368 -9.10 8.26 -7.67
N ARG A 369 -7.90 8.13 -8.26
CA ARG A 369 -7.68 7.31 -9.46
C ARG A 369 -7.89 5.83 -9.17
N ARG A 370 -7.35 5.31 -8.06
CA ARG A 370 -7.50 3.91 -7.65
C ARG A 370 -8.97 3.55 -7.39
N GLU A 371 -9.66 4.40 -6.61
CA GLU A 371 -11.09 4.23 -6.37
C GLU A 371 -11.91 4.24 -7.66
N ARG A 372 -11.56 5.11 -8.61
CA ARG A 372 -12.26 5.17 -9.91
C ARG A 372 -12.04 3.91 -10.74
N VAL A 373 -10.83 3.36 -10.75
CA VAL A 373 -10.53 2.10 -11.44
C VAL A 373 -11.26 0.93 -10.78
N HIS A 374 -11.24 0.84 -9.46
CA HIS A 374 -11.98 -0.19 -8.73
C HIS A 374 -13.49 -0.06 -8.94
N LYS A 375 -14.02 1.17 -9.00
CA LYS A 375 -15.43 1.40 -9.32
C LYS A 375 -15.81 0.82 -10.69
N ILE A 376 -14.95 0.94 -11.70
CA ILE A 376 -15.19 0.33 -13.02
C ILE A 376 -15.15 -1.19 -12.94
N LEU A 377 -14.21 -1.75 -12.19
CA LEU A 377 -14.15 -3.19 -11.97
C LEU A 377 -15.46 -3.72 -11.38
N VAL A 378 -16.04 -3.02 -10.41
CA VAL A 378 -17.31 -3.41 -9.78
C VAL A 378 -18.51 -3.15 -10.69
N ASP A 379 -18.63 -1.93 -11.24
CA ASP A 379 -19.80 -1.49 -12.00
C ASP A 379 -19.87 -2.14 -13.39
N ASP A 380 -18.77 -2.10 -14.16
CA ASP A 380 -18.73 -2.49 -15.59
C ASP A 380 -18.29 -3.94 -15.82
N PHE A 381 -17.58 -4.54 -14.85
CA PHE A 381 -17.04 -5.91 -14.94
C PHE A 381 -17.58 -6.83 -13.84
N HIS A 382 -18.56 -6.38 -13.06
CA HIS A 382 -19.21 -7.15 -11.99
C HIS A 382 -18.24 -7.77 -10.97
N GLY A 383 -17.09 -7.12 -10.74
CA GLY A 383 -16.03 -7.62 -9.86
C GLY A 383 -15.16 -8.74 -10.45
N ASN A 384 -15.35 -9.12 -11.72
CA ASN A 384 -14.52 -10.15 -12.35
C ASN A 384 -13.16 -9.58 -12.80
N GLN A 385 -12.17 -9.73 -11.92
CA GLN A 385 -10.81 -9.27 -12.15
C GLN A 385 -10.16 -9.90 -13.39
N GLU A 386 -10.42 -11.17 -13.68
CA GLU A 386 -9.80 -11.87 -14.82
C GLU A 386 -10.27 -11.27 -16.14
N THR A 387 -11.58 -11.08 -16.30
CA THR A 387 -12.18 -10.43 -17.47
C THR A 387 -11.68 -8.99 -17.61
N PHE A 388 -11.58 -8.26 -16.51
CA PHE A 388 -11.02 -6.90 -16.48
C PHE A 388 -9.57 -6.86 -16.97
N PHE A 389 -8.69 -7.71 -16.43
CA PHE A 389 -7.28 -7.73 -16.86
C PHE A 389 -7.11 -8.22 -18.28
N LYS A 390 -7.89 -9.22 -18.71
CA LYS A 390 -7.92 -9.69 -20.09
C LYS A 390 -8.32 -8.57 -21.05
N PHE A 391 -9.34 -7.78 -20.67
CA PHE A 391 -9.79 -6.64 -21.47
C PHE A 391 -8.70 -5.57 -21.64
N PHE A 392 -7.96 -5.25 -20.57
CA PHE A 392 -6.86 -4.27 -20.59
C PHE A 392 -5.50 -4.86 -20.99
N THR A 393 -5.45 -6.11 -21.46
CA THR A 393 -4.24 -6.68 -22.03
C THR A 393 -4.23 -6.37 -23.53
N VAL A 394 -3.25 -5.57 -23.97
CA VAL A 394 -3.10 -5.24 -25.38
C VAL A 394 -2.20 -6.29 -26.01
N ASP A 395 -2.75 -7.00 -26.99
CA ASP A 395 -1.95 -7.82 -27.88
C ASP A 395 -1.13 -6.89 -28.79
N ASP A 396 0.18 -6.86 -28.54
CA ASP A 396 1.15 -6.05 -29.31
C ASP A 396 1.23 -6.50 -30.79
N THR A 397 0.49 -7.54 -31.17
CA THR A 397 0.39 -8.07 -32.54
C THR A 397 -0.24 -7.07 -33.53
N GLN A 398 -1.06 -6.14 -33.05
CA GLN A 398 -1.66 -5.10 -33.89
C GLN A 398 -0.73 -3.90 -34.14
N LEU A 399 0.30 -3.69 -33.31
CA LEU A 399 1.30 -2.67 -33.56
C LEU A 399 2.27 -3.22 -34.60
N LYS A 400 2.04 -2.85 -35.87
CA LYS A 400 2.89 -3.14 -37.04
C LYS A 400 4.34 -3.31 -36.62
N THR A 401 4.77 -4.56 -36.48
CA THR A 401 6.11 -4.88 -35.99
C THR A 401 7.09 -4.29 -36.98
N SER A 402 7.94 -3.38 -36.50
CA SER A 402 9.11 -2.96 -37.27
C SER A 402 9.88 -4.22 -37.66
N LYS A 403 10.05 -4.46 -38.96
CA LYS A 403 10.76 -5.61 -39.56
C LYS A 403 11.94 -6.06 -38.67
N GLY A 404 11.77 -7.17 -37.94
CA GLY A 404 12.85 -7.81 -37.17
C GLY A 404 12.72 -7.80 -35.63
N GLY A 405 11.67 -7.21 -35.05
CA GLY A 405 11.44 -7.28 -33.60
C GLY A 405 10.91 -8.64 -33.16
N LYS A 406 11.49 -9.25 -32.10
CA LYS A 406 10.93 -10.43 -31.43
C LYS A 406 9.48 -10.13 -31.00
N PRO A 407 8.55 -11.10 -31.11
CA PRO A 407 7.18 -10.92 -30.63
C PRO A 407 7.23 -10.48 -29.17
N ARG A 408 6.60 -9.34 -28.88
CA ARG A 408 6.49 -8.84 -27.51
C ARG A 408 5.34 -9.60 -26.85
N MET A 409 5.58 -10.05 -25.62
CA MET A 409 4.53 -10.63 -24.79
C MET A 409 3.38 -9.61 -24.64
N PRO A 410 2.12 -10.05 -24.57
CA PRO A 410 0.99 -9.18 -24.26
C PRO A 410 1.31 -8.37 -23.00
N ARG A 411 1.03 -7.07 -23.05
CA ARG A 411 1.31 -6.16 -21.93
C ARG A 411 0.00 -5.61 -21.41
N LEU A 412 -0.13 -5.64 -20.10
CA LEU A 412 -1.21 -4.95 -19.43
C LEU A 412 -1.03 -3.44 -19.62
N VAL A 413 -2.10 -2.74 -20.02
CA VAL A 413 -2.09 -1.28 -20.15
C VAL A 413 -1.69 -0.67 -18.81
N ALA A 414 -0.81 0.34 -18.86
CA ALA A 414 -0.32 0.97 -17.65
C ALA A 414 -1.48 1.65 -16.88
N PHE A 415 -1.48 1.53 -15.55
CA PHE A 415 -2.54 2.05 -14.68
C PHE A 415 -2.92 3.51 -14.98
N ARG A 416 -1.92 4.38 -15.21
CA ARG A 416 -2.13 5.78 -15.56
C ARG A 416 -2.94 5.94 -16.86
N GLN A 417 -2.65 5.13 -17.86
CA GLN A 417 -3.32 5.20 -19.16
C GLN A 417 -4.78 4.76 -19.05
N VAL A 418 -5.04 3.71 -18.27
CA VAL A 418 -6.42 3.28 -17.94
C VAL A 418 -7.16 4.44 -17.29
N CYS A 419 -6.58 5.08 -16.26
CA CYS A 419 -7.22 6.21 -15.56
C CYS A 419 -7.58 7.38 -16.47
N GLU A 420 -6.71 7.73 -17.41
CA GLU A 420 -6.95 8.80 -18.40
C GLU A 420 -7.98 8.37 -19.47
N ALA A 421 -8.03 7.08 -19.80
CA ALA A 421 -9.01 6.52 -20.71
C ALA A 421 -10.43 6.57 -20.14
N ILE A 422 -10.63 6.45 -18.82
CA ILE A 422 -11.96 6.46 -18.18
C ILE A 422 -12.80 7.67 -18.61
N SER A 423 -12.23 8.86 -18.50
CA SER A 423 -12.95 10.09 -18.87
C SER A 423 -13.24 10.18 -20.36
N LYS A 424 -12.36 9.62 -21.20
CA LYS A 424 -12.54 9.63 -22.66
C LYS A 424 -13.59 8.62 -23.09
N CYS A 425 -13.56 7.42 -22.51
CA CYS A 425 -14.56 6.37 -22.69
C CYS A 425 -15.96 6.92 -22.38
N LYS A 426 -16.16 7.47 -21.17
CA LYS A 426 -17.46 8.06 -20.80
C LYS A 426 -17.92 9.14 -21.78
N LYS A 427 -17.04 10.09 -22.11
CA LYS A 427 -17.38 11.16 -23.06
C LYS A 427 -17.78 10.60 -24.42
N ASP A 428 -17.00 9.67 -24.98
CA ASP A 428 -17.24 9.13 -26.31
C ASP A 428 -18.49 8.22 -26.35
N VAL A 429 -18.83 7.55 -25.25
CA VAL A 429 -20.06 6.75 -25.07
C VAL A 429 -21.27 7.65 -24.87
N ASP A 430 -21.17 8.72 -24.08
CA ASP A 430 -22.24 9.70 -23.92
C ASP A 430 -22.54 10.41 -25.26
N GLU A 431 -21.49 10.80 -26.01
CA GLU A 431 -21.64 11.30 -27.39
C GLU A 431 -22.31 10.29 -28.33
N GLU A 432 -22.12 8.98 -28.09
CA GLU A 432 -22.81 7.93 -28.83
C GLU A 432 -24.29 7.84 -28.42
N ARG A 433 -24.58 7.90 -27.12
CA ARG A 433 -25.96 7.88 -26.57
C ARG A 433 -26.79 9.08 -27.03
N ASP A 434 -26.14 10.22 -27.28
CA ASP A 434 -26.79 11.45 -27.77
C ASP A 434 -27.15 11.41 -29.28
N LYS A 435 -26.81 10.33 -30.01
CA LYS A 435 -27.22 10.21 -31.41
C LYS A 435 -28.72 10.02 -31.54
N SER A 436 -29.30 10.64 -32.57
CA SER A 436 -30.73 10.57 -32.88
C SER A 436 -31.27 9.15 -33.07
N GLU A 437 -30.41 8.19 -33.39
CA GLU A 437 -30.75 6.77 -33.53
C GLU A 437 -31.17 6.11 -32.21
N TYR A 438 -30.74 6.66 -31.06
CA TYR A 438 -31.08 6.15 -29.74
C TYR A 438 -32.08 7.03 -28.99
N ILE A 439 -32.58 8.11 -29.61
CA ILE A 439 -33.52 9.03 -29.00
C ILE A 439 -34.93 8.71 -29.49
N GLU A 440 -35.80 8.27 -28.58
CA GLU A 440 -37.21 7.99 -28.85
C GLU A 440 -38.08 9.00 -28.10
N ARG A 441 -38.94 9.73 -28.82
CA ARG A 441 -39.80 10.80 -28.26
C ARG A 441 -39.06 11.91 -27.51
N GLY A 442 -37.78 12.12 -27.84
CA GLY A 442 -36.94 13.15 -27.22
C GLY A 442 -36.19 12.70 -25.97
N GLU A 443 -36.31 11.44 -25.56
CA GLU A 443 -35.55 10.85 -24.46
C GLU A 443 -34.69 9.67 -24.95
N PHE A 444 -33.61 9.38 -24.22
CA PHE A 444 -32.74 8.25 -24.54
C PHE A 444 -33.46 6.92 -24.29
N SER A 445 -33.60 6.11 -25.34
CA SER A 445 -34.26 4.80 -25.29
C SER A 445 -33.23 3.70 -25.01
N MET A 446 -33.29 3.16 -23.80
CA MET A 446 -32.49 2.00 -23.39
C MET A 446 -32.75 0.77 -24.27
N GLU A 447 -33.95 0.63 -24.84
CA GLU A 447 -34.31 -0.50 -25.69
C GLU A 447 -33.57 -0.46 -27.03
N LEU A 448 -33.48 0.72 -27.67
CA LEU A 448 -32.70 0.91 -28.89
C LEU A 448 -31.21 0.70 -28.65
N TRP A 449 -30.71 1.21 -27.51
CA TRP A 449 -29.33 0.98 -27.08
C TRP A 449 -29.03 -0.51 -26.89
N ALA A 450 -29.87 -1.22 -26.13
CA ALA A 450 -29.73 -2.66 -25.89
C ALA A 450 -29.90 -3.48 -27.17
N THR A 451 -30.74 -3.04 -28.12
CA THR A 451 -30.89 -3.70 -29.43
C THR A 451 -29.60 -3.60 -30.25
N ARG A 452 -28.88 -2.48 -30.17
CA ARG A 452 -27.64 -2.26 -30.92
C ARG A 452 -26.42 -2.90 -30.27
N TRP A 453 -26.27 -2.72 -28.96
CA TRP A 453 -25.04 -3.07 -28.23
C TRP A 453 -25.20 -4.33 -27.36
N GLY A 454 -26.42 -4.79 -27.10
CA GLY A 454 -26.69 -5.95 -26.25
C GLY A 454 -26.36 -5.69 -24.78
N GLU A 455 -25.78 -6.69 -24.13
CA GLU A 455 -25.31 -6.64 -22.73
C GLU A 455 -23.88 -6.11 -22.58
N ARG A 456 -23.34 -5.47 -23.62
CA ARG A 456 -21.96 -4.96 -23.62
C ARG A 456 -21.83 -3.79 -22.67
N ASN A 457 -20.71 -3.77 -21.94
CA ASN A 457 -20.40 -2.65 -21.07
C ASN A 457 -19.89 -1.43 -21.86
N ASP A 458 -19.84 -0.27 -21.20
CA ASP A 458 -19.43 0.99 -21.84
C ASP A 458 -18.02 0.91 -22.46
N TRP A 459 -17.13 0.10 -21.88
CA TRP A 459 -15.77 -0.11 -22.39
C TRP A 459 -15.73 -0.93 -23.68
N GLU A 460 -16.53 -1.99 -23.75
CA GLU A 460 -16.69 -2.81 -24.95
C GLU A 460 -17.31 -2.00 -26.08
N VAL A 461 -18.36 -1.21 -25.79
CA VAL A 461 -18.95 -0.28 -26.75
C VAL A 461 -17.89 0.71 -27.25
N TRP A 462 -17.10 1.31 -26.35
CA TRP A 462 -16.04 2.27 -26.73
C TRP A 462 -14.97 1.65 -27.64
N ARG A 463 -14.60 0.39 -27.38
CA ARG A 463 -13.67 -0.38 -28.21
C ARG A 463 -14.26 -0.69 -29.58
N GLU A 464 -15.52 -1.08 -29.65
CA GLU A 464 -16.20 -1.38 -30.91
C GLU A 464 -16.46 -0.16 -31.78
N LEU A 465 -16.64 1.01 -31.17
CA LEU A 465 -16.65 2.28 -31.87
C LEU A 465 -15.30 2.62 -32.53
N GLY A 466 -14.23 1.88 -32.23
CA GLY A 466 -12.88 2.14 -32.73
C GLY A 466 -12.28 3.44 -32.21
N LYS A 467 -12.83 3.99 -31.11
CA LYS A 467 -12.39 5.25 -30.49
C LYS A 467 -11.39 5.03 -29.35
N GLU A 468 -11.13 3.78 -28.98
CA GLU A 468 -10.20 3.41 -27.92
C GLU A 468 -8.81 4.01 -28.14
N ARG A 469 -8.40 4.90 -27.23
CA ARG A 469 -7.12 5.61 -27.33
C ARG A 469 -6.47 5.81 -25.96
N TYR A 470 -5.26 5.28 -25.82
CA TYR A 470 -4.42 5.45 -24.64
C TYR A 470 -3.37 6.54 -24.89
N THR A 471 -3.34 7.56 -24.04
CA THR A 471 -2.29 8.59 -24.07
C THR A 471 -0.98 8.01 -23.55
N LYS A 472 0.12 8.26 -24.25
CA LYS A 472 1.47 7.80 -23.85
C LYS A 472 2.14 8.80 -22.93
#